data_AF-A0AB74VJG9-F1
#
_entry.id   AF-A0AB74VJG9-F1
#
_cell.length_a   1.000
_cell.length_b   1.000
_cell.length_c   1.000
_cell.angle_alpha   90.00
_cell.angle_beta   90.00
_cell.angle_gamma   90.00
#
_symmetry.space_group_name_H-M   'P 1'
#
loop_
_entity.id
_entity.type
_entity.pdbx_description
1 polymer ?
#
loop_
_entity_poly.entity_id
_entity_poly.type
_entity_poly.pdbx_seq_one_letter_code
_entity_poly.pdbx_strand_id
1 'polypeptide(L)'
;MENILVKEYYDWFSSYVKKFYGEDSLINQNIELKEIHTLKVAEHAVNIAKSLNFTQEEVDTAEIIGLFHDIGRFEQFKKYKTFRDAFSENHAALGVKILEENGTLKNLDDSRRKIIIKAVNLHNAKDLPMDLNKEESLFCKLIRDADKLDIFRIIMGYERERKNHPNPALDNLPFTSGYNSELIKDIRSNKKISNNSLENYNDRKIYELSWIIDLNFSFSLNYIKEREVLKTLISCLPKNEEIDDLERYLDKYIENSIAN
;
A
#
# COMPACT_ATOMS: atom_id res chain seq x y z
N MET A 1 -11.98 21.58 16.61
CA MET A 1 -12.78 20.47 17.19
C MET A 1 -12.20 19.21 16.63
N GLU A 2 -11.64 18.34 17.48
CA GLU A 2 -11.29 16.98 17.06
C GLU A 2 -12.54 16.33 16.45
N ASN A 3 -12.39 15.68 15.30
CA ASN A 3 -13.50 15.05 14.62
C ASN A 3 -13.95 13.82 15.40
N ILE A 4 -15.01 13.98 16.21
CA ILE A 4 -15.55 12.95 17.10
C ILE A 4 -15.87 11.66 16.35
N LEU A 5 -16.38 11.76 15.11
CA LEU A 5 -16.76 10.61 14.30
C LEU A 5 -15.56 9.73 13.96
N VAL A 6 -14.48 10.34 13.46
CA VAL A 6 -13.25 9.61 13.10
C VAL A 6 -12.63 8.98 14.36
N LYS A 7 -12.65 9.69 15.49
CA LYS A 7 -12.13 9.18 16.77
C LYS A 7 -12.79 7.86 17.19
N GLU A 8 -14.11 7.72 17.02
CA GLU A 8 -14.83 6.48 17.35
C GLU A 8 -14.30 5.27 16.56
N TYR A 9 -13.91 5.48 15.29
CA TYR A 9 -13.34 4.41 14.46
C TYR A 9 -11.92 4.03 14.89
N TYR A 10 -11.09 4.99 15.32
CA TYR A 10 -9.79 4.68 15.92
C TYR A 10 -9.92 3.94 17.25
N ASP A 11 -10.86 4.34 18.10
CA ASP A 11 -11.15 3.65 19.37
C ASP A 11 -11.60 2.20 19.10
N TRP A 12 -12.45 1.98 18.09
CA TRP A 12 -12.85 0.64 17.65
C TRP A 12 -11.67 -0.16 17.09
N PHE A 13 -10.88 0.43 16.19
CA PHE A 13 -9.70 -0.20 15.57
C PHE A 13 -8.70 -0.64 16.64
N SER A 14 -8.33 0.25 17.55
CA SER A 14 -7.41 -0.05 18.65
C SER A 14 -7.94 -1.19 19.54
N SER A 15 -9.24 -1.15 19.87
CA SER A 15 -9.89 -2.22 20.65
C SER A 15 -9.90 -3.56 19.92
N TYR A 16 -10.03 -3.54 18.59
CA TYR A 16 -9.95 -4.73 17.75
C TYR A 16 -8.52 -5.28 17.71
N VAL A 17 -7.53 -4.46 17.35
CA VAL A 17 -6.12 -4.85 17.23
C VAL A 17 -5.55 -5.36 18.55
N LYS A 18 -5.95 -4.77 19.69
CA LYS A 18 -5.52 -5.20 21.03
C LYS A 18 -5.78 -6.69 21.31
N LYS A 19 -6.79 -7.29 20.68
CA LYS A 19 -7.14 -8.72 20.83
C LYS A 19 -6.12 -9.67 20.20
N PHE A 20 -5.21 -9.16 19.38
CA PHE A 20 -4.22 -9.96 18.64
C PHE A 20 -2.85 -9.98 19.30
N TYR A 21 -2.60 -9.09 20.27
CA TYR A 21 -1.42 -9.13 21.11
C TYR A 21 -1.53 -10.22 22.17
N GLY A 22 -0.40 -10.85 22.49
CA GLY A 22 -0.31 -11.92 23.49
C GLY A 22 1.11 -12.12 24.00
N GLU A 23 1.46 -13.36 24.37
CA GLU A 23 2.78 -13.69 24.94
C GLU A 23 3.87 -13.91 23.89
N ASP A 24 3.49 -14.24 22.64
CA ASP A 24 4.43 -14.53 21.56
C ASP A 24 4.97 -13.23 20.95
N SER A 25 6.27 -12.97 21.16
CA SER A 25 6.94 -11.76 20.70
C SER A 25 7.00 -11.66 19.17
N LEU A 26 7.14 -12.77 18.45
CA LEU A 26 7.19 -12.77 16.99
C LEU A 26 5.81 -12.43 16.41
N ILE A 27 4.74 -12.96 17.01
CA ILE A 27 3.39 -12.57 16.64
C ILE A 27 3.19 -11.08 16.90
N ASN A 28 3.54 -10.60 18.10
CA ASN A 28 3.37 -9.20 18.47
C ASN A 28 4.10 -8.25 17.52
N GLN A 29 5.32 -8.57 17.09
CA GLN A 29 6.06 -7.77 16.10
C GLN A 29 5.31 -7.67 14.76
N ASN A 30 4.71 -8.76 14.27
CA ASN A 30 3.94 -8.74 13.03
C ASN A 30 2.63 -7.96 13.16
N ILE A 31 1.98 -8.05 14.32
CA ILE A 31 0.78 -7.26 14.63
C ILE A 31 1.13 -5.77 14.70
N GLU A 32 2.18 -5.40 15.41
CA GLU A 32 2.65 -4.02 15.54
C GLU A 32 3.05 -3.41 14.20
N LEU A 33 3.78 -4.17 13.36
CA LEU A 33 4.10 -3.73 12.00
C LEU A 33 2.85 -3.41 11.20
N LYS A 34 1.79 -4.22 11.31
CA LYS A 34 0.52 -3.98 10.61
C LYS A 34 -0.29 -2.86 11.22
N GLU A 35 -0.24 -2.67 12.53
CA GLU A 35 -0.86 -1.53 13.21
C GLU A 35 -0.21 -0.22 12.76
N ILE A 36 1.11 -0.11 12.83
CA ILE A 36 1.87 1.08 12.38
C ILE A 36 1.60 1.37 10.90
N HIS A 37 1.64 0.33 10.05
CA HIS A 37 1.33 0.44 8.63
C HIS A 37 -0.07 1.03 8.41
N THR A 38 -1.09 0.46 9.07
CA THR A 38 -2.47 0.93 8.94
C THR A 38 -2.63 2.39 9.32
N LEU A 39 -2.01 2.81 10.44
CA LEU A 39 -2.07 4.21 10.89
C LEU A 39 -1.39 5.16 9.89
N LYS A 40 -0.29 4.74 9.27
CA LYS A 40 0.41 5.52 8.24
C LYS A 40 -0.37 5.58 6.93
N VAL A 41 -1.05 4.50 6.54
CA VAL A 41 -1.93 4.51 5.37
C VAL A 41 -3.11 5.45 5.59
N ALA A 42 -3.71 5.49 6.79
CA ALA A 42 -4.74 6.47 7.13
C ALA A 42 -4.22 7.92 7.02
N GLU A 43 -3.02 8.19 7.54
CA GLU A 43 -2.35 9.50 7.40
C GLU A 43 -2.14 9.89 5.92
N HIS A 44 -1.64 8.96 5.10
CA HIS A 44 -1.45 9.19 3.67
C HIS A 44 -2.77 9.41 2.93
N ALA A 45 -3.82 8.66 3.28
CA ALA A 45 -5.15 8.82 2.71
C ALA A 45 -5.72 10.22 2.97
N VAL A 46 -5.57 10.73 4.20
CA VAL A 46 -5.94 12.11 4.57
C VAL A 46 -5.16 13.14 3.76
N ASN A 47 -3.85 12.96 3.61
CA ASN A 47 -3.02 13.91 2.90
C ASN A 47 -3.34 13.96 1.40
N ILE A 48 -3.59 12.80 0.77
CA ILE A 48 -4.05 12.72 -0.61
C ILE A 48 -5.41 13.41 -0.75
N ALA A 49 -6.39 13.09 0.10
CA ALA A 49 -7.72 13.70 0.06
C ALA A 49 -7.67 15.23 0.19
N LYS A 50 -6.88 15.75 1.13
CA LYS A 50 -6.68 17.20 1.32
C LYS A 50 -6.03 17.86 0.09
N SER A 51 -5.06 17.19 -0.55
CA SER A 51 -4.44 17.71 -1.77
C SER A 51 -5.42 17.84 -2.94
N LEU A 52 -6.49 17.05 -2.92
CA LEU A 52 -7.57 17.08 -3.92
C LEU A 52 -8.70 18.06 -3.55
N ASN A 53 -8.54 18.85 -2.48
CA ASN A 53 -9.54 19.77 -1.96
C ASN A 53 -10.88 19.10 -1.61
N PHE A 54 -10.82 17.86 -1.12
CA PHE A 54 -12.00 17.16 -0.63
C PHE A 54 -12.65 17.91 0.53
N THR A 55 -13.98 17.79 0.64
CA THR A 55 -14.73 18.24 1.81
C THR A 55 -14.28 17.46 3.06
N GLN A 56 -14.60 17.99 4.25
CA GLN A 56 -14.24 17.32 5.49
C GLN A 56 -14.84 15.90 5.57
N GLU A 57 -16.06 15.70 5.09
CA GLU A 57 -16.71 14.39 5.08
C GLU A 57 -16.00 13.38 4.15
N GLU A 58 -15.53 13.83 3.00
CA GLU A 58 -14.75 13.00 2.07
C GLU A 58 -13.35 12.70 2.63
N VAL A 59 -12.71 13.65 3.32
CA VAL A 59 -11.44 13.42 4.04
C VAL A 59 -11.63 12.37 5.14
N ASP A 60 -12.69 12.47 5.95
CA ASP A 60 -13.00 11.48 6.98
C ASP A 60 -13.25 10.10 6.35
N THR A 61 -13.90 10.06 5.19
CA THR A 61 -14.15 8.82 4.44
C THR A 61 -12.85 8.19 3.96
N ALA A 62 -11.92 8.98 3.42
CA ALA A 62 -10.59 8.51 3.05
C ALA A 62 -9.81 7.96 4.26
N GLU A 63 -9.87 8.66 5.40
CA GLU A 63 -9.22 8.25 6.63
C GLU A 63 -9.75 6.91 7.15
N ILE A 64 -11.07 6.75 7.19
CA ILE A 64 -11.73 5.50 7.61
C ILE A 64 -11.37 4.34 6.66
N ILE A 65 -11.29 4.59 5.35
CA ILE A 65 -10.82 3.59 4.38
C ILE A 65 -9.38 3.18 4.71
N GLY A 66 -8.50 4.15 4.92
CA GLY A 66 -7.10 3.89 5.31
C GLY A 66 -6.99 3.08 6.59
N LEU A 67 -7.82 3.39 7.59
CA LEU A 67 -7.84 2.69 8.88
C LEU A 67 -8.32 1.23 8.76
N PHE A 68 -9.17 0.92 7.78
CA PHE A 68 -9.80 -0.41 7.67
C PHE A 68 -9.34 -1.26 6.47
N HIS A 69 -8.54 -0.73 5.55
CA HIS A 69 -8.13 -1.46 4.34
C HIS A 69 -7.54 -2.85 4.65
N ASP A 70 -6.66 -2.93 5.65
CA ASP A 70 -5.93 -4.14 6.04
C ASP A 70 -6.52 -4.82 7.29
N ILE A 71 -7.76 -4.48 7.72
CA ILE A 71 -8.34 -5.02 8.96
C ILE A 71 -8.44 -6.56 8.96
N GLY A 72 -8.53 -7.18 7.78
CA GLY A 72 -8.50 -8.63 7.60
C GLY A 72 -7.15 -9.27 7.89
N ARG A 73 -6.03 -8.50 7.83
CA ARG A 73 -4.67 -9.02 8.07
C ARG A 73 -4.49 -9.57 9.48
N PHE A 74 -5.15 -8.98 10.47
CA PHE A 74 -5.04 -9.39 11.86
C PHE A 74 -5.60 -10.81 12.07
N GLU A 75 -6.81 -11.09 11.57
CA GLU A 75 -7.39 -12.44 11.61
C GLU A 75 -6.66 -13.42 10.68
N GLN A 76 -6.27 -12.97 9.48
CA GLN A 76 -5.48 -13.79 8.54
C GLN A 76 -4.19 -14.26 9.21
N PHE A 77 -3.42 -13.36 9.82
CA PHE A 77 -2.16 -13.72 10.46
C PHE A 77 -2.38 -14.58 11.70
N LYS A 78 -3.39 -14.29 12.51
CA LYS A 78 -3.74 -15.12 13.67
C LYS A 78 -3.99 -16.56 13.27
N LYS A 79 -4.75 -16.78 12.18
CA LYS A 79 -5.20 -18.09 11.69
C LYS A 79 -4.14 -18.84 10.91
N TYR A 80 -3.41 -18.18 10.00
CA TYR A 80 -2.48 -18.85 9.07
C TYR A 80 -1.00 -18.55 9.30
N LYS A 81 -0.67 -17.63 10.22
CA LYS A 81 0.71 -17.18 10.48
C LYS A 81 1.45 -16.66 9.24
N THR A 82 0.70 -16.12 8.27
CA THR A 82 1.25 -15.54 7.04
C THR A 82 0.33 -14.43 6.52
N PHE A 83 0.92 -13.44 5.86
CA PHE A 83 0.20 -12.40 5.11
C PHE A 83 0.10 -12.73 3.61
N ARG A 84 0.46 -13.95 3.18
CA ARG A 84 0.41 -14.32 1.77
C ARG A 84 -0.98 -14.85 1.43
N ASP A 85 -1.78 -14.05 0.74
CA ASP A 85 -3.14 -14.42 0.31
C ASP A 85 -3.17 -15.72 -0.49
N ALA A 86 -2.18 -15.95 -1.36
CA ALA A 86 -2.08 -17.16 -2.18
C ALA A 86 -1.94 -18.47 -1.38
N PHE A 87 -1.46 -18.39 -0.13
CA PHE A 87 -1.33 -19.53 0.79
C PHE A 87 -2.35 -19.47 1.94
N SER A 88 -3.28 -18.52 1.90
CA SER A 88 -4.27 -18.29 2.94
C SER A 88 -5.62 -17.88 2.32
N GLU A 89 -6.16 -16.72 2.67
CA GLU A 89 -7.38 -16.14 2.14
C GLU A 89 -7.16 -14.68 1.72
N ASN A 90 -8.04 -14.15 0.87
CA ASN A 90 -7.98 -12.75 0.46
C ASN A 90 -8.32 -11.84 1.65
N HIS A 91 -7.34 -11.06 2.11
CA HIS A 91 -7.48 -10.20 3.29
C HIS A 91 -8.46 -9.04 3.10
N ALA A 92 -8.62 -8.52 1.88
CA ALA A 92 -9.57 -7.44 1.58
C ALA A 92 -11.02 -7.93 1.75
N ALA A 93 -11.32 -9.11 1.18
CA ALA A 93 -12.63 -9.75 1.34
C ALA A 93 -12.92 -10.15 2.80
N LEU A 94 -11.91 -10.67 3.51
CA LEU A 94 -12.00 -10.95 4.94
C LEU A 94 -12.26 -9.66 5.75
N GLY A 95 -11.60 -8.56 5.38
CA GLY A 95 -11.78 -7.26 6.01
C GLY A 95 -13.21 -6.74 5.90
N VAL A 96 -13.79 -6.81 4.70
CA VAL A 96 -15.21 -6.46 4.47
C VAL A 96 -16.13 -7.28 5.38
N LYS A 97 -15.93 -8.60 5.42
CA LYS A 97 -16.72 -9.49 6.27
C LYS A 97 -16.65 -9.08 7.75
N ILE A 98 -15.46 -8.75 8.25
CA ILE A 98 -15.27 -8.29 9.63
C ILE A 98 -16.04 -7.00 9.91
N LEU A 99 -15.98 -6.02 8.99
CA LEU A 99 -16.68 -4.74 9.15
C LEU A 99 -18.21 -4.92 9.17
N GLU A 100 -18.74 -5.81 8.33
CA GLU A 100 -20.16 -6.13 8.27
C GLU A 100 -20.64 -6.86 9.52
N GLU A 101 -19.96 -7.91 9.95
CA GLU A 101 -20.33 -8.72 11.13
C GLU A 101 -20.30 -7.91 12.43
N ASN A 102 -19.41 -6.92 12.54
CA ASN A 102 -19.32 -6.04 13.71
C ASN A 102 -20.24 -4.82 13.61
N GLY A 103 -20.90 -4.59 12.48
CA GLY A 103 -21.70 -3.40 12.24
C GLY A 103 -20.90 -2.11 12.42
N THR A 104 -19.59 -2.12 12.14
CA THR A 104 -18.66 -1.03 12.46
C THR A 104 -19.09 0.27 11.78
N LEU A 105 -19.60 0.19 10.55
CA LEU A 105 -19.99 1.34 9.72
C LEU A 105 -21.48 1.68 9.80
N LYS A 106 -22.23 1.17 10.79
CA LYS A 106 -23.70 1.34 10.87
C LYS A 106 -24.14 2.79 11.09
N ASN A 107 -23.28 3.63 11.66
CA ASN A 107 -23.57 5.03 11.97
C ASN A 107 -23.35 5.96 10.77
N LEU A 108 -22.77 5.46 9.67
CA LEU A 108 -22.63 6.21 8.41
C LEU A 108 -23.87 6.03 7.54
N ASP A 109 -24.14 7.00 6.68
CA ASP A 109 -25.14 6.85 5.62
C ASP A 109 -24.74 5.75 4.63
N ASP A 110 -25.74 5.27 3.87
CA ASP A 110 -25.55 4.15 2.95
C ASP A 110 -24.60 4.46 1.80
N SER A 111 -24.45 5.72 1.39
CA SER A 111 -23.54 6.11 0.31
C SER A 111 -22.09 5.94 0.76
N ARG A 112 -21.73 6.57 1.89
CA ARG A 112 -20.39 6.47 2.48
C ARG A 112 -20.03 5.04 2.83
N ARG A 113 -20.98 4.27 3.40
CA ARG A 113 -20.75 2.85 3.71
C ARG A 113 -20.40 2.05 2.47
N LYS A 114 -21.12 2.24 1.36
CA LYS A 114 -20.85 1.54 0.09
C LYS A 114 -19.46 1.89 -0.46
N ILE A 115 -19.08 3.16 -0.42
CA ILE A 115 -17.76 3.62 -0.89
C ILE A 115 -16.65 2.98 -0.05
N ILE A 116 -16.78 3.00 1.28
CA ILE A 116 -15.77 2.42 2.18
C ILE A 116 -15.61 0.92 1.92
N ILE A 117 -16.72 0.18 1.91
CA ILE A 117 -16.69 -1.28 1.66
C ILE A 117 -16.10 -1.58 0.29
N LYS A 118 -16.46 -0.80 -0.75
CA LYS A 118 -15.91 -0.98 -2.11
C LYS A 118 -14.40 -0.76 -2.14
N ALA A 119 -13.92 0.34 -1.56
CA ALA A 119 -12.50 0.67 -1.53
C ALA A 119 -11.68 -0.36 -0.73
N VAL A 120 -12.17 -0.77 0.45
CA VAL A 120 -11.55 -1.84 1.24
C VAL A 120 -11.51 -3.16 0.45
N ASN A 121 -12.61 -3.55 -0.21
CA ASN A 121 -12.64 -4.82 -0.95
C ASN A 121 -11.69 -4.85 -2.17
N LEU A 122 -11.43 -3.70 -2.78
CA LEU A 122 -10.71 -3.61 -4.05
C LEU A 122 -9.26 -3.12 -3.91
N HIS A 123 -8.80 -2.77 -2.71
CA HIS A 123 -7.47 -2.19 -2.53
C HIS A 123 -6.34 -3.16 -2.96
N ASN A 124 -6.51 -4.47 -2.77
CA ASN A 124 -5.53 -5.49 -3.20
C ASN A 124 -5.80 -6.08 -4.60
N ALA A 125 -6.87 -5.64 -5.29
CA ALA A 125 -7.22 -6.21 -6.59
C ALA A 125 -6.12 -5.96 -7.62
N LYS A 126 -5.89 -6.89 -8.55
CA LYS A 126 -4.92 -6.69 -9.63
C LYS A 126 -5.31 -5.49 -10.48
N ASP A 127 -6.57 -5.45 -10.92
CA ASP A 127 -7.16 -4.40 -11.74
C ASP A 127 -8.49 -3.95 -11.10
N LEU A 128 -8.79 -2.67 -11.20
CA LEU A 128 -10.09 -2.16 -10.77
C LEU A 128 -11.15 -2.51 -11.83
N PRO A 129 -12.39 -2.84 -11.43
CA PRO A 129 -13.50 -3.02 -12.35
C PRO A 129 -13.73 -1.79 -13.23
N MET A 130 -14.08 -2.00 -14.50
CA MET A 130 -14.30 -0.89 -15.46
C MET A 130 -15.62 -0.14 -15.25
N ASP A 131 -16.54 -0.73 -14.50
CA ASP A 131 -17.89 -0.23 -14.25
C ASP A 131 -18.02 0.59 -12.96
N LEU A 132 -16.91 0.87 -12.26
CA LEU A 132 -16.90 1.76 -11.11
C LEU A 132 -17.33 3.18 -11.51
N ASN A 133 -18.18 3.79 -10.70
CA ASN A 133 -18.49 5.21 -10.88
C ASN A 133 -17.28 6.10 -10.52
N LYS A 134 -17.36 7.40 -10.83
CA LYS A 134 -16.25 8.33 -10.63
C LYS A 134 -15.77 8.38 -9.19
N GLU A 135 -16.69 8.41 -8.23
CA GLU A 135 -16.40 8.50 -6.80
C GLU A 135 -15.81 7.19 -6.25
N GLU A 136 -16.40 6.04 -6.61
CA GLU A 136 -15.88 4.72 -6.25
C GLU A 136 -14.45 4.53 -6.78
N SER A 137 -14.22 4.88 -8.05
CA SER A 137 -12.90 4.81 -8.69
C SER A 137 -11.88 5.71 -7.97
N LEU A 138 -12.31 6.92 -7.57
CA LEU A 138 -11.46 7.88 -6.88
C LEU A 138 -10.97 7.36 -5.53
N PHE A 139 -11.87 6.88 -4.67
CA PHE A 139 -11.50 6.34 -3.36
C PHE A 139 -10.73 5.00 -3.46
N CYS A 140 -11.05 4.15 -4.45
CA CYS A 140 -10.27 2.93 -4.70
C CYS A 140 -8.83 3.24 -5.11
N LYS A 141 -8.62 4.25 -5.96
CA LYS A 141 -7.26 4.70 -6.32
C LYS A 141 -6.55 5.32 -5.14
N LEU A 142 -7.25 6.13 -4.33
CA LEU A 142 -6.69 6.83 -3.18
C LEU A 142 -6.10 5.85 -2.17
N ILE A 143 -6.84 4.80 -1.79
CA ILE A 143 -6.32 3.82 -0.83
C ILE A 143 -5.13 3.03 -1.39
N ARG A 144 -5.15 2.70 -2.69
CA ARG A 144 -4.05 1.98 -3.35
C ARG A 144 -2.77 2.81 -3.43
N ASP A 145 -2.89 4.11 -3.64
CA ASP A 145 -1.76 5.03 -3.56
C ASP A 145 -1.26 5.12 -2.11
N ALA A 146 -2.14 5.39 -1.16
CA ALA A 146 -1.79 5.52 0.27
C ALA A 146 -1.07 4.29 0.83
N ASP A 147 -1.55 3.09 0.48
CA ASP A 147 -0.93 1.81 0.83
C ASP A 147 0.49 1.71 0.27
N LYS A 148 0.68 1.96 -1.03
CA LYS A 148 2.02 1.95 -1.66
C LYS A 148 2.97 2.96 -1.04
N LEU A 149 2.51 4.17 -0.67
CA LEU A 149 3.37 5.18 -0.05
C LEU A 149 3.96 4.68 1.28
N ASP A 150 3.16 4.00 2.09
CA ASP A 150 3.67 3.41 3.33
C ASP A 150 4.56 2.19 3.06
N ILE A 151 4.22 1.35 2.09
CA ILE A 151 5.08 0.23 1.70
C ILE A 151 6.44 0.75 1.22
N PHE A 152 6.49 1.84 0.43
CA PHE A 152 7.75 2.49 0.08
C PHE A 152 8.52 2.99 1.31
N ARG A 153 7.85 3.56 2.32
CA ARG A 153 8.49 3.95 3.59
C ARG A 153 9.16 2.74 4.25
N ILE A 154 8.46 1.61 4.32
CA ILE A 154 8.96 0.37 4.91
C ILE A 154 10.17 -0.15 4.11
N ILE A 155 10.04 -0.26 2.78
CA ILE A 155 11.12 -0.71 1.89
C ILE A 155 12.36 0.16 2.07
N MET A 156 12.20 1.49 1.99
CA MET A 156 13.31 2.42 2.15
C MET A 156 13.98 2.34 3.52
N GLY A 157 13.19 2.20 4.58
CA GLY A 157 13.71 2.00 5.94
C GLY A 157 14.54 0.72 6.01
N TYR A 158 14.02 -0.36 5.45
CA TYR A 158 14.72 -1.64 5.37
C TYR A 158 16.02 -1.54 4.57
N GLU A 159 16.01 -0.98 3.36
CA GLU A 159 17.20 -0.93 2.50
C GLU A 159 18.36 -0.14 3.12
N ARG A 160 18.06 0.87 3.96
CA ARG A 160 19.08 1.62 4.70
C ARG A 160 19.78 0.78 5.76
N GLU A 161 19.08 -0.17 6.37
CA GLU A 161 19.60 -1.00 7.46
C GLU A 161 19.93 -2.43 7.06
N ARG A 162 19.51 -2.87 5.87
CA ARG A 162 19.55 -4.27 5.41
C ARG A 162 20.91 -4.94 5.56
N LYS A 163 22.00 -4.21 5.29
CA LYS A 163 23.37 -4.75 5.42
C LYS A 163 23.74 -5.10 6.87
N ASN A 164 23.20 -4.37 7.84
CA ASN A 164 23.47 -4.57 9.26
C ASN A 164 22.41 -5.47 9.90
N HIS A 165 21.16 -5.42 9.42
CA HIS A 165 20.02 -6.14 9.96
C HIS A 165 19.23 -6.84 8.82
N PRO A 166 19.79 -7.89 8.19
CA PRO A 166 19.08 -8.60 7.14
C PRO A 166 17.84 -9.30 7.71
N ASN A 167 16.74 -9.22 6.97
CA ASN A 167 15.48 -9.86 7.35
C ASN A 167 15.14 -10.95 6.31
N PRO A 168 15.26 -12.24 6.66
CA PRO A 168 14.96 -13.35 5.73
C PRO A 168 13.54 -13.33 5.17
N ALA A 169 12.57 -12.70 5.85
CA ALA A 169 11.21 -12.57 5.34
C ALA A 169 11.11 -11.56 4.17
N LEU A 170 11.97 -10.53 4.16
CA LEU A 170 12.06 -9.52 3.11
C LEU A 170 13.10 -9.91 2.05
N ASP A 171 14.21 -10.51 2.46
CA ASP A 171 15.28 -11.07 1.60
C ASP A 171 14.94 -12.51 1.18
N ASN A 172 13.74 -12.72 0.65
CA ASN A 172 13.22 -14.04 0.29
C ASN A 172 13.53 -14.47 -1.15
N LEU A 173 14.33 -13.68 -1.88
CA LEU A 173 14.81 -13.95 -3.24
C LEU A 173 16.34 -13.96 -3.27
N PRO A 174 16.96 -14.77 -4.14
CA PRO A 174 18.41 -14.85 -4.22
C PRO A 174 19.04 -13.53 -4.67
N PHE A 175 20.25 -13.26 -4.17
CA PHE A 175 21.08 -12.15 -4.60
C PHE A 175 21.97 -12.59 -5.77
N THR A 176 21.59 -12.19 -6.99
CA THR A 176 22.34 -12.44 -8.22
C THR A 176 22.77 -11.13 -8.87
N SER A 177 23.76 -11.17 -9.77
CA SER A 177 24.24 -9.97 -10.47
C SER A 177 23.29 -9.49 -11.58
N GLY A 178 22.49 -10.40 -12.16
CA GLY A 178 21.55 -10.09 -13.23
C GLY A 178 20.17 -9.66 -12.74
N TYR A 179 19.34 -9.25 -13.69
CA TYR A 179 17.90 -9.02 -13.56
C TYR A 179 17.20 -9.35 -14.89
N ASN A 180 15.89 -9.54 -14.84
CA ASN A 180 15.07 -9.78 -16.02
C ASN A 180 14.75 -8.46 -16.75
N SER A 181 15.36 -8.23 -17.90
CA SER A 181 15.17 -7.00 -18.70
C SER A 181 13.77 -6.85 -19.29
N GLU A 182 12.98 -7.93 -19.38
CA GLU A 182 11.56 -7.82 -19.77
C GLU A 182 10.73 -7.02 -18.76
N LEU A 183 11.14 -7.01 -17.48
CA LEU A 183 10.47 -6.18 -16.46
C LEU A 183 10.60 -4.68 -16.76
N ILE A 184 11.74 -4.26 -17.30
CA ILE A 184 11.98 -2.86 -17.71
C ILE A 184 11.12 -2.51 -18.92
N LYS A 185 10.96 -3.44 -19.87
CA LYS A 185 10.07 -3.26 -21.02
C LYS A 185 8.60 -3.17 -20.60
N ASP A 186 8.20 -3.98 -19.62
CA ASP A 186 6.86 -3.95 -19.06
C ASP A 186 6.56 -2.60 -18.39
N ILE A 187 7.51 -2.03 -17.63
CA ILE A 187 7.40 -0.66 -17.09
C ILE A 187 7.16 0.35 -18.20
N ARG A 188 8.02 0.34 -19.23
CA ARG A 188 7.94 1.30 -20.36
C ARG A 188 6.63 1.19 -21.15
N SER A 189 6.02 0.01 -21.14
CA SER A 189 4.76 -0.29 -21.84
C SER A 189 3.52 -0.15 -20.94
N ASN A 190 3.69 0.38 -19.72
CA ASN A 190 2.65 0.50 -18.70
C ASN A 190 1.92 -0.83 -18.39
N LYS A 191 2.66 -1.95 -18.44
CA LYS A 191 2.14 -3.28 -18.16
C LYS A 191 2.42 -3.64 -16.71
N LYS A 192 1.37 -4.13 -16.02
CA LYS A 192 1.49 -4.59 -14.63
C LYS A 192 2.35 -5.84 -14.54
N ILE A 193 3.38 -5.76 -13.70
CA ILE A 193 4.27 -6.87 -13.38
C ILE A 193 3.64 -7.74 -12.28
N SER A 194 3.81 -9.06 -12.41
CA SER A 194 3.36 -10.00 -11.38
C SER A 194 4.48 -10.27 -10.38
N ASN A 195 4.14 -10.32 -9.09
CA ASN A 195 5.08 -10.76 -8.06
C ASN A 195 5.59 -12.22 -8.27
N ASN A 196 4.84 -13.04 -9.01
CA ASN A 196 5.20 -14.45 -9.24
C ASN A 196 6.29 -14.61 -10.31
N SER A 197 6.64 -13.57 -11.07
CA SER A 197 7.65 -13.62 -12.13
C SER A 197 9.03 -13.15 -11.69
N LEU A 198 9.25 -12.95 -10.39
CA LEU A 198 10.50 -12.42 -9.84
C LEU A 198 11.42 -13.57 -9.45
N GLU A 199 12.64 -13.58 -9.98
CA GLU A 199 13.60 -14.65 -9.76
C GLU A 199 14.70 -14.27 -8.76
N ASN A 200 14.98 -12.98 -8.61
CA ASN A 200 16.07 -12.47 -7.77
C ASN A 200 15.77 -11.10 -7.13
N TYR A 201 16.68 -10.66 -6.25
CA TYR A 201 16.58 -9.37 -5.56
C TYR A 201 16.49 -8.16 -6.50
N ASN A 202 17.21 -8.15 -7.63
CA ASN A 202 17.16 -7.02 -8.56
C ASN A 202 15.81 -6.96 -9.28
N ASP A 203 15.22 -8.11 -9.64
CA ASP A 203 13.85 -8.17 -10.17
C ASP A 203 12.85 -7.57 -9.20
N ARG A 204 13.01 -7.85 -7.90
CA ARG A 204 12.20 -7.26 -6.83
C ARG A 204 12.30 -5.74 -6.81
N LYS A 205 13.51 -5.17 -6.91
CA LYS A 205 13.69 -3.70 -6.95
C LYS A 205 13.06 -3.08 -8.21
N ILE A 206 13.19 -3.73 -9.37
CA ILE A 206 12.54 -3.28 -10.62
C ILE A 206 11.01 -3.36 -10.51
N TYR A 207 10.50 -4.43 -9.91
CA TYR A 207 9.07 -4.57 -9.61
C TYR A 207 8.56 -3.44 -8.69
N GLU A 208 9.30 -3.10 -7.63
CA GLU A 208 8.93 -1.99 -6.74
C GLU A 208 8.99 -0.63 -7.47
N LEU A 209 9.97 -0.42 -8.36
CA LEU A 209 10.02 0.76 -9.23
C LEU A 209 8.80 0.86 -10.16
N SER A 210 8.27 -0.27 -10.64
CA SER A 210 7.06 -0.30 -11.46
C SER A 210 5.82 0.22 -10.72
N TRP A 211 5.83 0.30 -9.39
CA TRP A 211 4.69 0.85 -8.66
C TRP A 211 4.57 2.36 -8.79
N ILE A 212 5.65 3.07 -9.16
CA ILE A 212 5.64 4.52 -9.40
C ILE A 212 4.69 4.85 -10.56
N ILE A 213 4.66 4.04 -11.62
CA ILE A 213 3.76 4.25 -12.77
C ILE A 213 2.31 3.87 -12.47
N ASP A 214 2.04 3.12 -11.39
CA ASP A 214 0.69 2.76 -10.92
C ASP A 214 0.15 3.74 -9.86
N LEU A 215 0.85 4.85 -9.60
CA LEU A 215 0.37 5.94 -8.74
C LEU A 215 -0.58 6.86 -9.52
N ASN A 216 -1.60 7.36 -8.84
CA ASN A 216 -2.74 8.04 -9.44
C ASN A 216 -2.81 9.53 -9.15
N PHE A 217 -2.14 10.01 -8.09
CA PHE A 217 -2.25 11.40 -7.65
C PHE A 217 -0.90 12.11 -7.61
N SER A 218 -0.89 13.39 -7.97
CA SER A 218 0.32 14.23 -7.95
C SER A 218 0.93 14.33 -6.55
N PHE A 219 0.11 14.27 -5.48
CA PHE A 219 0.60 14.16 -4.11
C PHE A 219 1.49 12.92 -3.91
N SER A 220 1.04 11.75 -4.39
CA SER A 220 1.77 10.49 -4.29
C SER A 220 3.11 10.56 -5.03
N LEU A 221 3.12 11.15 -6.22
CA LEU A 221 4.35 11.33 -7.01
C LEU A 221 5.31 12.36 -6.39
N ASN A 222 4.78 13.44 -5.80
CA ASN A 222 5.61 14.36 -5.02
C ASN A 222 6.26 13.66 -3.82
N TYR A 223 5.54 12.75 -3.14
CA TYR A 223 6.13 11.94 -2.07
C TYR A 223 7.31 11.08 -2.57
N ILE A 224 7.20 10.45 -3.76
CA ILE A 224 8.29 9.68 -4.38
C ILE A 224 9.55 10.55 -4.54
N LYS A 225 9.38 11.80 -4.98
CA LYS A 225 10.46 12.78 -5.17
C LYS A 225 11.04 13.25 -3.84
N GLU A 226 10.20 13.74 -2.93
CA GLU A 226 10.61 14.30 -1.63
C GLU A 226 11.33 13.28 -0.74
N ARG A 227 10.92 12.02 -0.81
CA ARG A 227 11.56 10.94 -0.05
C ARG A 227 12.75 10.32 -0.77
N GLU A 228 13.07 10.73 -2.00
CA GLU A 228 14.12 10.10 -2.83
C GLU A 228 13.89 8.58 -3.03
N VAL A 229 12.64 8.16 -3.21
CA VAL A 229 12.27 6.73 -3.37
C VAL A 229 12.96 6.14 -4.60
N LEU A 230 12.80 6.80 -5.76
CA LEU A 230 13.39 6.37 -7.04
C LEU A 230 14.90 6.17 -6.90
N LYS A 231 15.60 7.21 -6.46
CA LYS A 231 17.06 7.21 -6.25
C LYS A 231 17.51 6.10 -5.29
N THR A 232 16.78 5.89 -4.19
CA THR A 232 17.10 4.82 -3.22
C THR A 232 17.00 3.45 -3.88
N LEU A 233 15.93 3.17 -4.61
CA LEU A 233 15.73 1.87 -5.28
C LEU A 233 16.70 1.66 -6.44
N ILE A 234 16.98 2.69 -7.24
CA ILE A 234 18.00 2.64 -8.30
C ILE A 234 19.38 2.34 -7.73
N SER A 235 19.73 2.91 -6.57
CA SER A 235 21.04 2.65 -5.94
C SER A 235 21.23 1.19 -5.49
N CYS A 236 20.15 0.41 -5.40
CA CYS A 236 20.20 -1.02 -5.09
C CYS A 236 20.54 -1.89 -6.31
N LEU A 237 20.40 -1.35 -7.52
CA LEU A 237 20.55 -2.08 -8.79
C LEU A 237 21.99 -1.99 -9.32
N PRO A 238 22.40 -2.92 -10.21
CA PRO A 238 23.70 -2.85 -10.87
C PRO A 238 23.81 -1.59 -11.73
N LYS A 239 24.99 -0.96 -11.73
CA LYS A 239 25.26 0.23 -12.53
C LYS A 239 25.53 -0.16 -13.98
N ASN A 240 24.59 0.17 -14.87
CA ASN A 240 24.70 -0.01 -16.31
C ASN A 240 23.76 0.95 -17.04
N GLU A 241 23.94 1.08 -18.36
CA GLU A 241 23.19 2.01 -19.19
C GLU A 241 21.67 1.76 -19.18
N GLU A 242 21.22 0.51 -19.07
CA GLU A 242 19.80 0.16 -19.07
C GLU A 242 19.09 0.62 -17.79
N ILE A 243 19.76 0.52 -16.63
CA ILE A 243 19.26 1.04 -15.35
C ILE A 243 19.30 2.58 -15.35
N ASP A 244 20.37 3.19 -15.87
CA ASP A 244 20.45 4.65 -15.99
C ASP A 244 19.34 5.20 -16.91
N ASP A 245 19.00 4.48 -17.99
CA ASP A 245 17.86 4.80 -18.86
C ASP A 245 16.51 4.62 -18.15
N LEU A 246 16.36 3.59 -17.32
CA LEU A 246 15.15 3.38 -16.52
C LEU A 246 14.95 4.52 -15.52
N GLU A 247 16.01 4.95 -14.82
CA GLU A 247 15.98 6.10 -13.91
C GLU A 247 15.51 7.36 -14.65
N ARG A 248 16.15 7.71 -15.78
CA ARG A 248 15.75 8.86 -16.60
C ARG A 248 14.31 8.80 -17.07
N TYR A 249 13.84 7.61 -17.46
CA TYR A 249 12.45 7.40 -17.88
C TYR A 249 11.48 7.67 -16.73
N LEU A 250 11.74 7.11 -15.55
CA LEU A 250 10.88 7.25 -14.38
C LEU A 250 10.90 8.68 -13.82
N ASP A 251 12.06 9.35 -13.79
CA ASP A 251 12.14 10.77 -13.42
C ASP A 251 11.26 11.62 -14.33
N LYS A 252 11.40 11.44 -15.66
CA LYS A 252 10.57 12.16 -16.63
C LYS A 252 9.08 11.83 -16.48
N TYR A 253 8.73 10.58 -16.17
CA TYR A 253 7.35 10.19 -15.90
C TYR A 253 6.81 10.94 -14.67
N ILE A 254 7.56 10.97 -13.57
CA ILE A 254 7.18 11.67 -12.33
C ILE A 254 6.96 13.16 -12.62
N GLU A 255 7.90 13.82 -13.30
CA GLU A 255 7.81 15.25 -13.61
C GLU A 255 6.58 15.59 -14.47
N ASN A 256 6.34 14.83 -15.54
CA ASN A 256 5.20 15.06 -16.41
C ASN A 256 3.87 14.80 -15.70
N SER A 257 3.81 13.76 -14.86
CA SER A 257 2.58 13.39 -14.15
C SER A 257 2.25 14.33 -12.98
N ILE A 258 3.23 15.02 -12.41
CA ILE A 258 2.99 16.10 -11.42
C ILE A 258 2.51 17.39 -12.10
N ALA A 259 2.99 17.68 -13.31
CA ALA A 259 2.67 18.90 -14.04
C ALA A 259 1.26 18.91 -14.69
N ASN A 260 0.64 17.73 -14.83
CA ASN A 260 -0.72 17.56 -15.34
C ASN A 260 -1.76 17.52 -14.21
#